data_AF-A0A829GN59-F1
#
_entry.id   AF-A0A829GN59-F1
#
_cell.length_a   1.000
_cell.length_b   1.000
_cell.length_c   1.000
_cell.angle_alpha   90.00
_cell.angle_beta   90.00
_cell.angle_gamma   90.00
#
_symmetry.space_group_name_H-M   'P 1'
#
loop_
_entity.id
_entity.type
_entity.pdbx_description
1 polymer ?
#
loop_
_entity_poly.entity_id
_entity_poly.type
_entity_poly.pdbx_seq_one_letter_code
_entity_poly.pdbx_strand_id
1 'polypeptide(L)'
;MAVWRMMFARPQFKHRQIKRMVDDLNREGNFGGMPIHRITLTRQTRELIYVDLEFQLTTGLTQPLFEQMAKYILVAVAGLAHAPQPIYLAAMANPFAKLNISYYIYPDHSLDLIYWQPLLRKPT
;
A
#
# COMPACT_ATOMS: atom_id res chain seq x y z
N MET A 1 14.36 11.26 -2.80
CA MET A 1 13.06 10.73 -3.25
C MET A 1 12.98 9.26 -2.85
N ALA A 2 11.83 8.78 -2.39
CA ALA A 2 11.59 7.35 -2.21
C ALA A 2 10.72 6.82 -3.34
N VAL A 3 11.01 5.60 -3.78
CA VAL A 3 10.27 4.89 -4.84
C VAL A 3 9.80 3.57 -4.27
N TRP A 4 8.49 3.37 -4.22
CA TRP A 4 7.84 2.13 -3.80
C TRP A 4 7.16 1.48 -5.01
N ARG A 5 7.65 0.32 -5.40
CA ARG A 5 7.04 -0.53 -6.43
C ARG A 5 6.16 -1.55 -5.71
N MET A 6 4.85 -1.41 -5.88
CA MET A 6 3.85 -2.23 -5.21
C MET A 6 3.23 -3.22 -6.18
N MET A 7 3.13 -4.46 -5.75
CA MET A 7 2.63 -5.59 -6.52
C MET A 7 1.48 -6.25 -5.75
N PHE A 8 0.33 -6.38 -6.37
CA PHE A 8 -0.88 -6.94 -5.76
C PHE A 8 -1.26 -8.25 -6.45
N ALA A 9 -1.30 -9.34 -5.67
CA ALA A 9 -1.62 -10.69 -6.16
C ALA A 9 -3.04 -10.82 -6.72
N ARG A 10 -3.17 -11.47 -7.88
CA ARG A 10 -4.43 -11.87 -8.48
C ARG A 10 -4.65 -13.37 -8.25
N PRO A 11 -5.91 -13.81 -8.02
CA PRO A 11 -7.17 -13.07 -8.14
C PRO A 11 -7.61 -12.29 -6.88
N GLN A 12 -6.78 -12.26 -5.85
CA GLN A 12 -7.06 -11.73 -4.52
C GLN A 12 -7.42 -10.24 -4.55
N PHE A 13 -6.67 -9.47 -5.34
CA PHE A 13 -6.93 -8.05 -5.59
C PHE A 13 -7.59 -7.83 -6.95
N LYS A 14 -8.62 -6.97 -6.98
CA LYS A 14 -9.26 -6.56 -8.23
C LYS A 14 -8.70 -5.23 -8.71
N HIS A 15 -8.52 -5.10 -10.02
CA HIS A 15 -8.05 -3.86 -10.67
C HIS A 15 -8.79 -2.61 -10.17
N ARG A 16 -10.12 -2.67 -10.08
CA ARG A 16 -10.95 -1.54 -9.62
C ARG A 16 -10.61 -1.08 -8.20
N GLN A 17 -10.25 -1.99 -7.30
CA GLN A 17 -9.88 -1.65 -5.93
C GLN A 17 -8.52 -0.94 -5.90
N ILE A 18 -7.54 -1.48 -6.66
CA ILE A 18 -6.21 -0.88 -6.77
C ILE A 18 -6.30 0.50 -7.44
N LYS A 19 -7.06 0.62 -8.53
CA LYS A 19 -7.26 1.91 -9.21
C LYS A 19 -7.89 2.94 -8.27
N ARG A 20 -8.90 2.55 -7.46
CA ARG A 20 -9.51 3.45 -6.48
C ARG A 20 -8.46 3.95 -5.47
N MET A 21 -7.67 3.05 -4.90
CA MET A 21 -6.59 3.43 -3.97
C MET A 21 -5.59 4.41 -4.63
N VAL A 22 -5.22 4.17 -5.88
CA VAL A 22 -4.35 5.10 -6.64
C VAL A 22 -5.01 6.46 -6.84
N ASP A 23 -6.28 6.49 -7.26
CA ASP A 23 -7.02 7.74 -7.47
C ASP A 23 -7.17 8.54 -6.16
N ASP A 24 -7.40 7.85 -5.04
CA ASP A 24 -7.57 8.48 -3.72
C ASP A 24 -6.23 9.03 -3.20
N LEU A 25 -5.14 8.27 -3.26
CA LEU A 25 -3.80 8.75 -2.88
C LEU A 25 -3.36 9.94 -3.75
N ASN A 26 -3.64 9.88 -5.06
CA ASN A 26 -3.31 10.98 -5.96
C ASN A 26 -4.09 12.25 -5.63
N ARG A 27 -5.35 12.12 -5.17
CA ARG A 27 -6.17 13.26 -4.72
C ARG A 27 -5.66 13.84 -3.40
N GLU A 28 -5.27 12.99 -2.46
CA GLU A 28 -4.71 13.40 -1.17
C GLU A 28 -3.35 14.10 -1.33
N GLY A 29 -2.54 13.66 -2.30
CA GLY A 29 -1.20 14.21 -2.54
C GLY A 29 -0.23 13.97 -1.39
N ASN A 30 -0.60 13.11 -0.43
CA ASN A 30 0.15 12.84 0.79
C ASN A 30 0.12 11.34 1.12
N PHE A 31 1.25 10.82 1.56
CA PHE A 31 1.40 9.45 2.02
C PHE A 31 2.16 9.44 3.34
N GLY A 32 1.46 9.19 4.45
CA GLY A 32 2.07 9.12 5.78
C GLY A 32 2.73 10.44 6.23
N GLY A 33 2.17 11.58 5.83
CA GLY A 33 2.74 12.91 6.10
C GLY A 33 3.77 13.36 5.04
N MET A 34 4.11 12.52 4.07
CA MET A 34 5.09 12.81 3.04
C MET A 34 4.40 13.22 1.72
N PRO A 35 4.81 14.32 1.06
CA PRO A 35 4.24 14.71 -0.23
C PRO A 35 4.43 13.63 -1.29
N ILE A 36 3.35 13.23 -1.94
CA ILE A 36 3.40 12.34 -3.11
C ILE A 36 3.81 13.17 -4.31
N HIS A 37 4.85 12.73 -5.01
CA HIS A 37 5.25 13.32 -6.29
C HIS A 37 4.50 12.67 -7.44
N ARG A 38 4.37 11.34 -7.40
CA ARG A 38 3.67 10.58 -8.43
C ARG A 38 3.15 9.27 -7.86
N ILE A 39 1.96 8.87 -8.25
CA ILE A 39 1.48 7.49 -8.11
C ILE A 39 0.87 7.04 -9.42
N THR A 40 1.19 5.83 -9.89
CA THR A 40 0.72 5.36 -11.18
C THR A 40 0.47 3.86 -11.15
N LEU A 41 -0.69 3.43 -11.65
CA LEU A 41 -0.91 2.03 -11.99
C LEU A 41 -0.16 1.73 -13.30
N THR A 42 0.97 1.04 -13.19
CA THR A 42 1.94 0.92 -14.29
C THR A 42 1.65 -0.24 -15.23
N ARG A 43 1.24 -1.38 -14.68
CA ARG A 43 1.01 -2.60 -15.44
C ARG A 43 0.00 -3.51 -14.76
N GLN A 44 -0.65 -4.36 -15.55
CA GLN A 44 -1.36 -5.53 -15.06
C GLN A 44 -0.95 -6.76 -15.86
N THR A 45 -0.73 -7.87 -15.15
CA THR A 45 -0.52 -9.20 -15.73
C THR A 45 -1.65 -10.13 -15.29
N ARG A 46 -1.57 -11.42 -15.67
CA ARG A 46 -2.51 -12.44 -15.18
C ARG A 46 -2.41 -12.63 -13.67
N GLU A 47 -1.22 -12.43 -13.11
CA GLU A 47 -0.88 -12.76 -11.71
C GLU A 47 -0.78 -11.53 -10.82
N LEU A 48 -0.41 -10.36 -11.34
CA LEU A 48 -0.09 -9.18 -10.54
C LEU A 48 -0.67 -7.89 -11.12
N ILE A 49 -0.99 -6.95 -10.24
CA ILE A 49 -1.25 -5.53 -10.57
C ILE A 49 -0.09 -4.73 -10.00
N TYR A 50 0.51 -3.86 -10.81
CA TYR A 50 1.70 -3.08 -10.46
C TYR A 50 1.33 -1.61 -10.28
N VAL A 51 1.84 -1.01 -9.21
CA VAL A 51 1.69 0.41 -8.89
C VAL A 51 3.05 0.94 -8.47
N ASP A 52 3.50 2.03 -9.09
CA ASP A 52 4.68 2.75 -8.65
C ASP A 52 4.25 4.00 -7.90
N LEU A 53 4.86 4.24 -6.75
CA LEU A 53 4.62 5.39 -5.87
C LEU A 53 5.95 6.09 -5.59
N GLU A 54 6.03 7.36 -5.96
CA GLU A 54 7.14 8.26 -5.72
C GLU A 54 6.71 9.35 -4.75
N PHE A 55 7.45 9.52 -3.65
CA PHE A 55 7.15 10.52 -2.64
C PHE A 55 8.44 11.12 -2.05
N GLN A 56 8.30 12.31 -1.50
CA GLN A 56 9.41 13.04 -0.90
C GLN A 56 9.59 12.63 0.56
N LEU A 57 10.71 11.97 0.86
CA LEU A 57 11.16 11.77 2.23
C LEU A 57 11.54 13.12 2.85
N THR A 58 10.69 13.63 3.74
CA THR A 58 10.99 14.81 4.56
C THR A 58 11.70 14.44 5.86
N THR A 59 11.56 13.19 6.28
CA THR A 59 12.22 12.56 7.43
C THR A 59 12.61 11.13 7.07
N GLY A 60 13.54 10.53 7.82
CA GLY A 60 13.89 9.13 7.64
C GLY A 60 12.72 8.19 7.97
N LEU A 61 12.58 7.10 7.22
CA LEU A 61 11.60 6.05 7.49
C LEU A 61 12.14 5.08 8.55
N THR A 62 11.62 5.17 9.77
CA THR A 62 11.87 4.14 10.79
C THR A 62 11.11 2.86 10.43
N GLN A 63 11.59 1.70 10.88
CA GLN A 63 10.92 0.42 10.65
C GLN A 63 9.44 0.42 11.08
N PRO A 64 9.05 0.96 12.26
CA PRO A 64 7.64 1.02 12.65
C PRO A 64 6.79 1.90 11.71
N LEU A 65 7.32 3.04 11.29
CA LEU A 65 6.62 3.94 10.36
C LEU A 65 6.44 3.29 8.98
N PHE A 66 7.50 2.64 8.49
CA PHE A 66 7.45 1.84 7.27
C PHE A 66 6.33 0.79 7.32
N GLU A 67 6.26 0.00 8.39
CA GLU A 67 5.23 -1.02 8.53
C GLU A 67 3.83 -0.41 8.56
N GLN A 68 3.63 0.69 9.28
CA GLN A 68 2.35 1.40 9.31
C GLN A 68 1.95 1.89 7.92
N MET A 69 2.87 2.49 7.17
CA MET A 69 2.62 2.98 5.81
C MET A 69 2.30 1.84 4.85
N ALA A 70 3.05 0.72 4.93
CA ALA A 70 2.77 -0.46 4.11
C ALA A 70 1.42 -1.11 4.45
N LYS A 71 1.00 -1.12 5.73
CA LYS A 71 -0.34 -1.54 6.15
C LYS A 71 -1.44 -0.62 5.65
N TYR A 72 -1.21 0.69 5.68
CA TYR A 72 -2.17 1.68 5.21
C TYR A 72 -2.60 1.43 3.76
N ILE A 73 -1.67 0.98 2.89
CA ILE A 73 -2.01 0.58 1.52
C ILE A 73 -3.09 -0.50 1.49
N LEU A 74 -3.02 -1.53 2.34
CA LEU A 74 -4.07 -2.56 2.43
C LEU A 74 -5.40 -2.00 2.94
N VAL A 75 -5.36 -1.08 3.90
CA VAL A 75 -6.54 -0.38 4.42
C VAL A 75 -7.20 0.46 3.33
N ALA A 76 -6.42 1.21 2.56
CA ALA A 76 -6.88 2.01 1.43
C ALA A 76 -7.50 1.13 0.33
N VAL A 77 -6.83 0.03 -0.04
CA VAL A 77 -7.37 -0.95 -1.01
C VAL A 77 -8.67 -1.59 -0.53
N ALA A 78 -8.83 -1.82 0.77
CA ALA A 78 -10.07 -2.30 1.37
C ALA A 78 -11.18 -1.24 1.44
N GLY A 79 -10.90 0.02 1.07
CA GLY A 79 -11.84 1.13 1.18
C GLY A 79 -12.09 1.59 2.62
N LEU A 80 -11.14 1.34 3.52
CA LEU A 80 -11.27 1.59 4.95
C LEU A 80 -10.44 2.80 5.44
N ALA A 81 -9.76 3.53 4.53
CA ALA A 81 -8.92 4.68 4.90
C ALA A 81 -9.70 5.78 5.63
N HIS A 82 -10.98 5.95 5.30
CA HIS A 82 -11.90 6.91 5.95
C HIS A 82 -13.00 6.22 6.76
N ALA A 83 -12.80 4.95 7.14
CA ALA A 83 -13.76 4.26 8.00
C ALA A 83 -13.80 4.91 9.39
N PRO A 84 -14.91 4.77 10.15
CA PRO A 84 -14.95 5.16 11.55
C PRO A 84 -13.73 4.66 12.32
N GLN A 85 -13.19 5.50 13.21
CA GLN A 85 -11.93 5.24 13.91
C GLN A 85 -11.80 3.82 14.51
N PRO A 86 -12.83 3.23 15.16
CA PRO A 86 -12.72 1.86 15.68
C PRO A 86 -12.43 0.82 14.60
N ILE A 87 -13.03 0.97 13.41
CA ILE A 87 -12.85 0.06 12.27
C ILE A 87 -11.45 0.23 11.68
N TYR A 88 -11.02 1.47 11.48
CA TYR A 88 -9.67 1.79 11.00
C TYR A 88 -8.60 1.23 11.94
N LEU A 89 -8.75 1.46 13.25
CA LEU A 89 -7.80 0.98 14.25
C LEU A 89 -7.76 -0.55 14.32
N ALA A 90 -8.92 -1.22 14.25
CA ALA A 90 -8.97 -2.68 14.21
C ALA A 90 -8.25 -3.25 12.97
N ALA A 91 -8.41 -2.59 11.82
CA ALA A 91 -7.67 -2.91 10.61
C ALA A 91 -6.14 -2.76 10.79
N MET A 92 -5.70 -1.63 11.35
CA MET A 92 -4.28 -1.32 11.57
C MET A 92 -3.63 -2.15 12.70
N ALA A 93 -4.42 -2.67 13.65
CA ALA A 93 -3.96 -3.51 14.74
C ALA A 93 -3.43 -4.88 14.29
N ASN A 94 -3.70 -5.29 13.05
CA ASN A 94 -3.12 -6.51 12.50
C ASN A 94 -1.59 -6.42 12.48
N PRO A 95 -0.86 -7.37 13.09
CA PRO A 95 0.60 -7.36 13.06
C PRO A 95 1.09 -7.57 11.63
N PHE A 96 2.21 -6.92 11.27
CA PHE A 96 2.73 -6.93 9.90
C PHE A 96 2.98 -8.36 9.41
N ALA A 97 3.53 -9.22 10.28
CA ALA A 97 3.77 -10.64 10.01
C ALA A 97 2.52 -11.44 9.62
N LYS A 98 1.31 -11.03 10.03
CA LYS A 98 0.05 -11.72 9.65
C LYS A 98 -0.49 -11.29 8.29
N LEU A 99 -0.03 -10.16 7.75
CA LEU A 99 -0.62 -9.57 6.55
C LEU A 99 -0.07 -10.15 5.25
N ASN A 100 0.91 -11.06 5.32
CA ASN A 100 1.54 -11.69 4.17
C ASN A 100 1.96 -10.63 3.13
N ILE A 101 2.78 -9.69 3.62
CA ILE A 101 3.42 -8.65 2.82
C ILE A 101 4.90 -9.03 2.73
N SER A 102 5.40 -9.24 1.53
CA SER A 102 6.84 -9.41 1.28
C SER A 102 7.41 -8.07 0.85
N TYR A 103 8.65 -7.78 1.25
CA TYR A 103 9.31 -6.58 0.81
C TYR A 103 10.82 -6.78 0.64
N TYR A 104 11.40 -5.97 -0.24
CA TYR A 104 12.84 -5.93 -0.47
C TYR A 104 13.29 -4.49 -0.68
N ILE A 105 14.29 -4.06 0.09
CA ILE A 105 14.87 -2.71 0.01
C ILE A 105 16.15 -2.80 -0.81
N TYR A 106 16.26 -1.96 -1.83
CA TYR A 106 17.43 -1.88 -2.69
C TYR A 106 18.48 -0.89 -2.13
N PRO A 107 19.75 -0.98 -2.58
CA PRO A 107 20.80 -0.05 -2.16
C PRO A 107 20.51 1.42 -2.50
N ASP A 108 19.70 1.69 -3.51
CA ASP A 108 19.27 3.05 -3.91
C ASP A 108 18.07 3.57 -3.10
N HIS A 109 17.69 2.86 -2.03
CA HIS A 109 16.52 3.14 -1.19
C HIS A 109 15.17 3.02 -1.91
N SER A 110 15.14 2.47 -3.13
CA SER A 110 13.89 1.98 -3.70
C SER A 110 13.43 0.71 -2.98
N LEU A 111 12.15 0.41 -3.06
CA LEU A 111 11.51 -0.67 -2.34
C LEU A 111 10.54 -1.41 -3.25
N ASP A 112 10.63 -2.73 -3.23
CA ASP A 112 9.59 -3.60 -3.77
C ASP A 112 8.70 -4.10 -2.61
N LEU A 113 7.38 -4.01 -2.79
CA LEU A 113 6.35 -4.49 -1.87
C LEU A 113 5.41 -5.43 -2.61
N ILE A 114 5.23 -6.64 -2.10
CA ILE A 114 4.28 -7.61 -2.65
C ILE A 114 3.20 -7.91 -1.62
N TYR A 115 1.96 -7.63 -2.00
CA TYR A 115 0.76 -7.90 -1.24
C TYR A 115 0.11 -9.19 -1.76
N TRP A 116 0.19 -10.25 -0.96
CA TRP A 116 -0.31 -11.57 -1.36
C TRP A 116 -1.79 -11.80 -1.05
N GLN A 117 -2.36 -11.03 -0.12
CA GLN A 117 -3.74 -11.20 0.32
C GLN A 117 -4.37 -9.86 0.75
N PRO A 118 -5.71 -9.70 0.61
CA PRO A 118 -6.40 -8.51 1.06
C PRO A 118 -6.48 -8.48 2.59
N LEU A 119 -6.69 -7.29 3.14
CA LEU A 119 -6.89 -7.10 4.58
C LEU A 119 -8.11 -7.88 5.11
N LEU A 120 -9.20 -7.82 4.36
CA LEU A 120 -10.42 -8.57 4.63
C LEU A 120 -10.46 -9.77 3.68
N ARG A 121 -10.23 -10.97 4.22
CA ARG A 121 -10.53 -12.20 3.51
C ARG A 121 -12.06 -12.32 3.43
N LYS A 122 -12.61 -12.48 2.23
CA LYS A 122 -14.00 -12.97 2.14
C LYS A 122 -14.02 -14.38 2.77
N PRO A 123 -15.00 -14.70 3.62
CA PRO A 123 -15.24 -16.09 3.98
C PRO A 123 -15.48 -16.85 2.67
N THR A 124 -14.69 -17.90 2.47
CA THR A 124 -14.88 -18.90 1.40
C THR A 124 -16.11 -19.74 1.68
#